data_AF-A0A662M6H9-F1
#
_entry.id   AF-A0A662M6H9-F1
#
_cell.length_a   1.000
_cell.length_b   1.000
_cell.length_c   1.000
_cell.angle_alpha   90.00
_cell.angle_beta   90.00
_cell.angle_gamma   90.00
#
_symmetry.space_group_name_H-M   'P 1'
#
loop_
_entity.id
_entity.type
_entity.pdbx_description
1 polymer ?
#
loop_
_entity_poly.entity_id
_entity_poly.type
_entity_poly.pdbx_seq_one_letter_code
_entity_poly.pdbx_strand_id
1 'polypeptide(L)'
;MAKKDTMKALMKRGITEEQAKKLSEKFTVASLKKASVDDIRKLGFKKKEAEEILGKVGVKAQIKKTGDEREKIIKEFLKIKGIGPSKAEALYDAGFRSMLELKLQPIEAIANVKGIGKKYAIIIKNYLTPSKDEAIKELSEVEGIGPSKAEKLIEAGYRSKLDLRVASERELKKVIGSTASKVKEEVGSLDARGILAKAEEVPPPTIEEPKKNAELRKKIQKILDDSEEFLPRSVIDNIIIKIVDKELPQKKLKELIDKVVYNYNRAMMDPMEACGIVGAQSIGEPGTQMTMRTFHYAGVAEINVTLGLPRLIEIVDARKSPSTPMMTVYLEGGYKVNKDMAKKIANKIEITRLINVAEVNTDLGNMKVIVKPNKKAIERKDITIEDIEKSFKPLKRTKINVVGDNIEVIPTQETYRELQRISEEIKNVKIKGIDGIKRAIIRKEKGEYVIYTEGSNFEEILAMEGVDKTRTTTNDIYAIYKVLGVEAARNAIINEAHNTLQEQGLNVDIRHIMLVADTMTADGTVRPIGRQGVSGEKSSVIARAAFEITVNHLLKAAKRGEVDELKGVAENIIVGQPIKLGTGSVELSVDVSKMKKGE
;
A
#
# COMPACT_ATOMS: atom_id res chain seq x y z
N MET A 1 6.87 1.96 42.06
CA MET A 1 7.93 1.33 41.24
C MET A 1 8.22 2.10 39.95
N ALA A 2 7.23 2.40 39.11
CA ALA A 2 7.43 3.05 37.80
C ALA A 2 8.28 4.33 37.76
N LYS A 3 8.19 5.25 38.75
CA LYS A 3 8.97 6.51 38.77
C LYS A 3 10.49 6.28 38.95
N LYS A 4 10.88 5.35 39.85
CA LYS A 4 12.29 5.00 40.08
C LYS A 4 12.90 4.31 38.85
N ASP A 5 12.13 3.47 38.18
CA ASP A 5 12.60 2.78 36.96
C ASP A 5 12.73 3.74 35.77
N THR A 6 11.82 4.72 35.66
CA THR A 6 11.88 5.80 34.67
C THR A 6 13.12 6.69 34.90
N MET A 7 13.39 7.08 36.14
CA MET A 7 14.60 7.84 36.50
C MET A 7 15.89 7.06 36.18
N LYS A 8 15.98 5.78 36.57
CA LYS A 8 17.15 4.93 36.26
C LYS A 8 17.35 4.78 34.75
N ALA A 9 16.27 4.64 33.99
CA ALA A 9 16.32 4.54 32.54
C ALA A 9 16.76 5.83 31.84
N LEU A 10 16.39 7.01 32.38
CA LEU A 10 16.82 8.31 31.88
C LEU A 10 18.29 8.61 32.24
N MET A 11 18.72 8.28 33.45
CA MET A 11 20.13 8.40 33.85
C MET A 11 21.06 7.50 33.04
N LYS A 12 20.64 6.26 32.71
CA LYS A 12 21.38 5.36 31.82
C LYS A 12 21.56 5.91 30.39
N ARG A 13 20.77 6.92 30.00
CA ARG A 13 20.84 7.60 28.70
C ARG A 13 21.58 8.94 28.75
N GLY A 14 22.25 9.26 29.87
CA GLY A 14 23.09 10.46 30.00
C GLY A 14 22.32 11.76 30.28
N ILE A 15 21.13 11.66 30.89
CA ILE A 15 20.35 12.79 31.42
C ILE A 15 20.69 12.96 32.89
N THR A 16 20.92 14.20 33.34
CA THR A 16 21.28 14.49 34.74
C THR A 16 20.15 14.13 35.70
N GLU A 17 20.48 13.86 36.96
CA GLU A 17 19.50 13.40 37.96
C GLU A 17 18.38 14.43 38.22
N GLU A 18 18.72 15.72 38.19
CA GLU A 18 17.75 16.82 38.32
C GLU A 18 16.77 16.88 37.13
N GLN A 19 17.28 16.70 35.90
CA GLN A 19 16.46 16.65 34.69
C GLN A 19 15.56 15.40 34.69
N ALA A 20 16.11 14.24 35.09
CA ALA A 20 15.37 12.99 35.16
C ALA A 20 14.23 13.05 36.20
N LYS A 21 14.46 13.72 37.33
CA LYS A 21 13.44 13.92 38.38
C LYS A 21 12.25 14.74 37.85
N LYS A 22 12.51 15.92 37.26
CA LYS A 22 11.48 16.78 36.66
C LYS A 22 10.69 16.09 35.53
N LEU A 23 11.37 15.28 34.72
CA LEU A 23 10.72 14.53 33.64
C LEU A 23 9.86 13.38 34.16
N SER A 24 10.30 12.69 35.22
CA SER A 24 9.58 11.54 35.81
C SER A 24 8.29 11.92 36.56
N GLU A 25 8.07 13.20 36.83
CA GLU A 25 6.85 13.70 37.47
C GLU A 25 5.65 13.68 36.52
N LYS A 26 5.86 13.97 35.23
CA LYS A 26 4.78 14.05 34.23
C LYS A 26 4.88 13.04 33.09
N PHE A 27 6.05 12.45 32.85
CA PHE A 27 6.27 11.57 31.70
C PHE A 27 6.88 10.22 32.11
N THR A 28 6.36 9.15 31.49
CA THR A 28 7.03 7.84 31.40
C THR A 28 7.98 7.82 30.20
N VAL A 29 8.96 6.89 30.18
CA VAL A 29 9.92 6.75 29.07
C VAL A 29 9.22 6.56 27.71
N ALA A 30 8.05 5.91 27.69
CA ALA A 30 7.26 5.72 26.49
C ALA A 30 6.55 7.01 26.02
N SER A 31 6.00 7.79 26.95
CA SER A 31 5.39 9.09 26.62
C SER A 31 6.44 10.13 26.19
N LEU A 32 7.65 10.08 26.74
CA LEU A 32 8.78 10.93 26.34
C LEU A 32 9.26 10.68 24.90
N LYS A 33 9.02 9.49 24.34
CA LYS A 33 9.30 9.21 22.92
C LYS A 33 8.28 9.87 21.97
N LYS A 34 7.11 10.26 22.47
CA LYS A 34 6.03 10.88 21.70
C LYS A 34 5.86 12.38 21.99
N ALA A 35 6.59 12.92 22.97
CA ALA A 35 6.47 14.30 23.41
C ALA A 35 7.13 15.27 22.42
N SER A 36 6.50 16.43 22.20
CA SER A 36 7.05 17.50 21.38
C SER A 36 8.05 18.37 22.16
N VAL A 37 8.88 19.15 21.46
CA VAL A 37 9.82 20.09 22.10
C VAL A 37 9.08 21.10 22.98
N ASP A 38 7.87 21.50 22.61
CA ASP A 38 7.06 22.45 23.36
C ASP A 38 6.46 21.86 24.65
N ASP A 39 6.23 20.56 24.70
CA ASP A 39 5.74 19.88 25.92
C ASP A 39 6.83 19.80 27.00
N ILE A 40 8.10 19.68 26.59
CA ILE A 40 9.24 19.71 27.50
C ILE A 40 9.55 21.15 27.94
N ARG A 41 9.30 22.15 27.09
CA ARG A 41 9.43 23.57 27.47
C ARG A 41 8.44 23.98 28.56
N LYS A 42 7.23 23.40 28.60
CA LYS A 42 6.25 23.61 29.67
C LYS A 42 6.75 23.14 31.06
N LEU A 43 7.84 22.37 31.13
CA LEU A 43 8.51 21.97 32.36
C LEU A 43 9.68 22.90 32.77
N GLY A 44 9.90 24.01 32.04
CA GLY A 44 10.91 25.01 32.37
C GLY A 44 12.29 24.78 31.74
N PHE A 45 12.43 23.86 30.79
CA PHE A 45 13.68 23.62 30.06
C PHE A 45 13.86 24.58 28.87
N LYS A 46 15.09 24.99 28.59
CA LYS A 46 15.42 25.82 27.41
C LYS A 46 15.30 24.99 26.13
N LYS A 47 15.01 25.63 24.97
CA LYS A 47 14.81 24.94 23.67
C LYS A 47 15.95 23.99 23.30
N LYS A 48 17.21 24.42 23.50
CA LYS A 48 18.41 23.59 23.26
C LYS A 48 18.51 22.37 24.18
N GLU A 49 18.13 22.51 25.45
CA GLU A 49 18.15 21.42 26.44
C GLU A 49 17.05 20.39 26.15
N ALA A 50 15.86 20.85 25.74
CA ALA A 50 14.75 19.98 25.35
C ALA A 50 15.08 19.13 24.10
N GLU A 51 15.75 19.73 23.11
CA GLU A 51 16.25 19.04 21.91
C GLU A 51 17.33 18.01 22.25
N GLU A 52 18.23 18.33 23.20
CA GLU A 52 19.27 17.41 23.66
C GLU A 52 18.68 16.21 24.43
N ILE A 53 17.69 16.46 25.29
CA ILE A 53 16.97 15.41 26.06
C ILE A 53 16.24 14.47 25.10
N LEU A 54 15.49 14.98 24.11
CA LEU A 54 14.81 14.17 23.10
C LEU A 54 15.80 13.39 22.22
N GLY A 55 16.94 14.01 21.91
CA GLY A 55 18.05 13.37 21.21
C GLY A 55 18.65 12.18 21.96
N LYS A 56 18.78 12.27 23.28
CA LYS A 56 19.26 11.19 24.17
C LYS A 56 18.21 10.10 24.42
N VAL A 57 16.91 10.42 24.34
CA VAL A 57 15.79 9.47 24.51
C VAL A 57 15.52 8.62 23.26
N GLY A 58 16.13 8.97 22.11
CA GLY A 58 16.13 8.16 20.89
C GLY A 58 15.06 8.51 19.86
N VAL A 59 14.49 9.73 19.90
CA VAL A 59 13.58 10.23 18.87
C VAL A 59 14.40 10.83 17.73
N LYS A 60 15.12 10.01 16.96
CA LYS A 60 15.98 10.49 15.85
C LYS A 60 15.49 10.14 14.44
N ALA A 61 14.36 9.44 14.28
CA ALA A 61 14.00 8.87 12.96
C ALA A 61 12.70 9.40 12.30
N GLN A 62 11.83 10.15 12.98
CA GLN A 62 10.58 10.65 12.37
C GLN A 62 10.46 12.18 12.24
N ILE A 63 11.31 12.95 12.91
CA ILE A 63 11.22 14.43 12.90
C ILE A 63 12.22 15.06 11.90
N LYS A 64 13.33 14.37 11.57
CA LYS A 64 14.39 14.94 10.72
C LYS A 64 14.07 14.99 9.22
N LYS A 65 13.37 14.00 8.66
CA LYS A 65 13.14 13.96 7.20
C LYS A 65 12.15 15.03 6.71
N THR A 66 11.09 15.30 7.45
CA THR A 66 10.07 16.30 7.07
C THR A 66 10.40 17.72 7.54
N GLY A 67 11.15 17.89 8.64
CA GLY A 67 11.59 19.19 9.13
C GLY A 67 12.73 19.82 8.33
N ASP A 68 13.75 19.03 7.93
CA ASP A 68 14.92 19.55 7.21
C ASP A 68 14.58 20.06 5.80
N GLU A 69 13.61 19.45 5.11
CA GLU A 69 13.17 19.91 3.78
C GLU A 69 12.38 21.22 3.85
N ARG A 70 11.47 21.33 4.84
CA ARG A 70 10.69 22.56 5.08
C ARG A 70 11.60 23.74 5.41
N GLU A 71 12.57 23.56 6.32
CA GLU A 71 13.49 24.63 6.68
C GLU A 71 14.43 25.02 5.52
N LYS A 72 14.84 24.07 4.68
CA LYS A 72 15.64 24.37 3.48
C LYS A 72 14.87 25.20 2.47
N ILE A 73 13.61 24.83 2.19
CA ILE A 73 12.77 25.53 1.20
C ILE A 73 12.41 26.94 1.68
N ILE A 74 12.07 27.10 2.96
CA ILE A 74 11.79 28.44 3.54
C ILE A 74 13.04 29.33 3.50
N LYS A 75 14.23 28.77 3.78
CA LYS A 75 15.50 29.50 3.64
C LYS A 75 15.80 29.89 2.20
N GLU A 76 15.37 29.13 1.20
CA GLU A 76 15.49 29.51 -0.20
C GLU A 76 14.55 30.65 -0.58
N PHE A 77 13.29 30.62 -0.14
CA PHE A 77 12.34 31.72 -0.37
C PHE A 77 12.74 33.03 0.33
N LEU A 78 13.39 32.94 1.49
CA LEU A 78 13.96 34.10 2.20
C LEU A 78 15.09 34.81 1.44
N LYS A 79 15.70 34.18 0.43
CA LYS A 79 16.71 34.84 -0.42
C LYS A 79 16.10 35.92 -1.32
N ILE A 80 14.78 35.93 -1.51
CA ILE A 80 14.09 36.96 -2.31
C ILE A 80 14.04 38.27 -1.52
N LYS A 81 14.69 39.32 -2.04
CA LYS A 81 14.71 40.64 -1.39
C LYS A 81 13.29 41.19 -1.21
N GLY A 82 12.89 41.45 0.04
CA GLY A 82 11.60 42.06 0.40
C GLY A 82 10.52 41.10 0.95
N ILE A 83 10.81 39.80 1.06
CA ILE A 83 9.93 38.81 1.70
C ILE A 83 10.40 38.52 3.12
N GLY A 84 9.50 38.63 4.11
CA GLY A 84 9.77 38.22 5.50
C GLY A 84 9.41 36.76 5.77
N PRO A 85 9.79 36.19 6.94
CA PRO A 85 9.62 34.77 7.26
C PRO A 85 8.16 34.30 7.19
N SER A 86 7.22 35.12 7.68
CA SER A 86 5.78 34.81 7.61
C SER A 86 5.24 34.68 6.19
N LYS A 87 5.82 35.38 5.21
CA LYS A 87 5.41 35.29 3.80
C LYS A 87 6.09 34.14 3.07
N ALA A 88 7.32 33.80 3.45
CA ALA A 88 8.00 32.61 2.96
C ALA A 88 7.29 31.33 3.43
N GLU A 89 6.79 31.33 4.68
CA GLU A 89 5.93 30.26 5.21
C GLU A 89 4.60 30.19 4.44
N ALA A 90 3.96 31.33 4.18
CA ALA A 90 2.71 31.36 3.40
C ALA A 90 2.88 30.79 1.97
N LEU A 91 4.04 31.00 1.33
CA LEU A 91 4.35 30.39 0.03
C LEU A 91 4.52 28.87 0.13
N TYR A 92 5.20 28.39 1.16
CA TYR A 92 5.37 26.96 1.40
C TYR A 92 4.03 26.28 1.71
N ASP A 93 3.21 26.89 2.57
CA ASP A 93 1.90 26.37 2.95
C ASP A 93 0.90 26.39 1.77
N ALA A 94 1.10 27.28 0.79
CA ALA A 94 0.37 27.29 -0.47
C ALA A 94 0.81 26.19 -1.46
N GLY A 95 1.82 25.39 -1.11
CA GLY A 95 2.27 24.23 -1.89
C GLY A 95 3.48 24.48 -2.78
N PHE A 96 4.12 25.66 -2.71
CA PHE A 96 5.35 25.94 -3.47
C PHE A 96 6.56 25.29 -2.82
N ARG A 97 7.27 24.43 -3.57
CA ARG A 97 8.40 23.64 -3.10
C ARG A 97 9.74 24.06 -3.71
N SER A 98 9.75 24.94 -4.72
CA SER A 98 10.99 25.45 -5.32
C SER A 98 10.87 26.86 -5.91
N MET A 99 12.01 27.54 -6.10
CA MET A 99 12.09 28.84 -6.79
C MET A 99 11.66 28.75 -8.28
N LEU A 100 11.84 27.58 -8.89
CA LEU A 100 11.39 27.29 -10.26
C LEU A 100 9.87 27.27 -10.35
N GLU A 101 9.19 26.68 -9.36
CA GLU A 101 7.71 26.68 -9.31
C GLU A 101 7.16 28.09 -9.17
N LEU A 102 7.77 28.95 -8.33
CA LEU A 102 7.38 30.36 -8.23
C LEU A 102 7.59 31.12 -9.54
N LYS A 103 8.61 30.77 -10.33
CA LYS A 103 8.86 31.38 -11.65
C LYS A 103 7.79 30.99 -12.66
N LEU A 104 7.30 29.75 -12.61
CA LEU A 104 6.31 29.20 -13.54
C LEU A 104 4.88 29.70 -13.32
N GLN A 105 4.56 30.22 -12.12
CA GLN A 105 3.22 30.69 -11.82
C GLN A 105 2.93 32.12 -12.32
N PRO A 106 1.68 32.41 -12.71
CA PRO A 106 1.26 33.77 -13.04
C PRO A 106 1.23 34.67 -11.79
N ILE A 107 1.42 35.98 -11.97
CA ILE A 107 1.43 36.97 -10.88
C ILE A 107 0.15 36.91 -10.06
N GLU A 108 -0.98 36.62 -10.70
CA GLU A 108 -2.30 36.52 -10.05
C GLU A 108 -2.39 35.32 -9.10
N ALA A 109 -1.80 34.17 -9.46
CA ALA A 109 -1.78 32.98 -8.60
C ALA A 109 -0.95 33.24 -7.33
N ILE A 110 0.20 33.91 -7.48
CA ILE A 110 1.06 34.29 -6.34
C ILE A 110 0.38 35.37 -5.48
N ALA A 111 -0.33 36.31 -6.10
CA ALA A 111 -1.04 37.38 -5.40
C ALA A 111 -2.23 36.87 -4.58
N ASN A 112 -2.89 35.79 -5.04
CA ASN A 112 -4.02 35.15 -4.36
C ASN A 112 -3.60 34.33 -3.13
N VAL A 113 -2.31 34.08 -2.92
CA VAL A 113 -1.81 33.48 -1.68
C VAL A 113 -2.08 34.41 -0.50
N LYS A 114 -2.74 33.88 0.53
CA LYS A 114 -3.16 34.61 1.72
C LYS A 114 -1.94 35.25 2.40
N GLY A 115 -1.84 36.58 2.35
CA GLY A 115 -0.77 37.36 3.00
C GLY A 115 0.32 37.94 2.07
N ILE A 116 0.30 37.65 0.76
CA ILE A 116 1.29 38.15 -0.21
C ILE A 116 0.77 39.38 -0.96
N GLY A 117 -0.39 39.28 -1.61
CA GLY A 117 -1.00 40.37 -2.37
C GLY A 117 -0.23 40.79 -3.64
N LYS A 118 -0.88 41.58 -4.51
CA LYS A 118 -0.35 41.95 -5.85
C LYS A 118 1.01 42.65 -5.80
N LYS A 119 1.23 43.52 -4.81
CA LYS A 119 2.49 44.29 -4.66
C LYS A 119 3.70 43.37 -4.43
N TYR A 120 3.59 42.34 -3.61
CA TYR A 120 4.70 41.42 -3.33
C TYR A 120 4.84 40.33 -4.40
N ALA A 121 3.74 39.92 -5.04
CA ALA A 121 3.80 39.03 -6.20
C ALA A 121 4.64 39.63 -7.35
N ILE A 122 4.51 40.94 -7.58
CA ILE A 122 5.34 41.67 -8.56
C ILE A 122 6.81 41.70 -8.14
N ILE A 123 7.11 41.91 -6.85
CA ILE A 123 8.49 41.90 -6.33
C ILE A 123 9.13 40.52 -6.50
N ILE A 124 8.39 39.45 -6.17
CA ILE A 124 8.83 38.06 -6.34
C ILE A 124 9.16 37.79 -7.81
N LYS A 125 8.25 38.13 -8.73
CA LYS A 125 8.43 37.89 -10.17
C LYS A 125 9.58 38.73 -10.76
N ASN A 126 9.71 39.98 -10.33
CA ASN A 126 10.81 40.87 -10.73
C ASN A 126 12.18 40.39 -10.23
N TYR A 127 12.24 39.66 -9.11
CA TYR A 127 13.48 39.08 -8.60
C TYR A 127 13.87 37.80 -9.35
N LEU A 128 12.89 37.06 -9.88
CA LEU A 128 13.07 35.77 -10.56
C LEU A 128 13.29 35.90 -12.08
N THR A 129 13.13 37.10 -12.65
CA THR A 129 13.33 37.38 -14.09
C THR A 129 14.36 38.53 -14.26
N PRO A 130 15.28 38.44 -15.22
CA PRO A 130 16.34 39.44 -15.36
C PRO A 130 15.84 40.73 -16.07
N SER A 131 16.75 41.69 -16.27
CA SER A 131 16.46 43.12 -16.50
C SER A 131 15.54 43.43 -17.71
N LYS A 132 14.88 44.61 -17.69
CA LYS A 132 13.91 45.05 -18.72
C LYS A 132 14.46 44.94 -20.16
N ASP A 133 15.75 45.20 -20.36
CA ASP A 133 16.36 45.23 -21.70
C ASP A 133 16.57 43.83 -22.30
N GLU A 134 16.80 42.82 -21.46
CA GLU A 134 16.93 41.42 -21.89
C GLU A 134 15.56 40.82 -22.25
N ALA A 135 14.52 41.17 -21.51
CA ALA A 135 13.15 40.74 -21.80
C ALA A 135 12.61 41.33 -23.10
N ILE A 136 12.98 42.57 -23.47
CA ILE A 136 12.60 43.16 -24.76
C ILE A 136 13.23 42.39 -25.90
N LYS A 137 14.53 42.04 -25.80
CA LYS A 137 15.22 41.22 -26.79
C LYS A 137 14.54 39.85 -26.96
N GLU A 138 14.34 39.12 -25.87
CA GLU A 138 13.78 37.77 -25.90
C GLU A 138 12.34 37.72 -26.43
N LEU A 139 11.52 38.73 -26.11
CA LEU A 139 10.14 38.81 -26.63
C LEU A 139 10.09 39.32 -28.08
N SER A 140 11.05 40.14 -28.51
CA SER A 140 11.13 40.64 -29.89
C SER A 140 11.59 39.58 -30.90
N GLU A 141 12.18 38.48 -30.43
CA GLU A 141 12.55 37.32 -31.25
C GLU A 141 11.35 36.44 -31.65
N VAL A 142 10.17 36.66 -31.05
CA VAL A 142 8.92 35.95 -31.38
C VAL A 142 8.23 36.66 -32.56
N GLU A 143 7.85 35.91 -33.59
CA GLU A 143 7.27 36.46 -34.81
C GLU A 143 5.97 37.24 -34.51
N GLY A 144 5.96 38.51 -34.90
CA GLY A 144 4.82 39.41 -34.73
C GLY A 144 4.85 40.28 -33.47
N ILE A 145 5.82 40.11 -32.56
CA ILE A 145 6.05 41.00 -31.41
C ILE A 145 7.16 42.00 -31.75
N GLY A 146 6.80 43.19 -32.24
CA GLY A 146 7.76 44.29 -32.37
C GLY A 146 8.12 44.94 -31.02
N PRO A 147 9.16 45.79 -30.94
CA PRO A 147 9.66 46.38 -29.69
C PRO A 147 8.56 47.14 -28.91
N SER A 148 7.69 47.88 -29.59
CA SER A 148 6.57 48.59 -28.94
C SER A 148 5.50 47.65 -28.36
N LYS A 149 5.32 46.44 -28.93
CA LYS A 149 4.40 45.41 -28.38
C LYS A 149 5.06 44.62 -27.24
N ALA A 150 6.36 44.40 -27.32
CA ALA A 150 7.14 43.79 -26.23
C ALA A 150 7.08 44.66 -24.97
N GLU A 151 7.21 45.99 -25.10
CA GLU A 151 7.06 46.91 -23.97
C GLU A 151 5.67 46.82 -23.32
N LYS A 152 4.60 46.79 -24.12
CA LYS A 152 3.22 46.61 -23.61
C LYS A 152 3.01 45.26 -22.91
N LEU A 153 3.63 44.20 -23.41
CA LEU A 153 3.59 42.88 -22.76
C LEU A 153 4.35 42.89 -21.42
N ILE A 154 5.48 43.59 -21.35
CA ILE A 154 6.27 43.77 -20.12
C ILE A 154 5.51 44.61 -19.10
N GLU A 155 4.80 45.65 -19.52
CA GLU A 155 3.91 46.44 -18.67
C GLU A 155 2.74 45.61 -18.14
N ALA A 156 2.20 44.70 -18.97
CA ALA A 156 1.19 43.74 -18.57
C ALA A 156 1.74 42.56 -17.71
N GLY A 157 3.07 42.50 -17.51
CA GLY A 157 3.71 41.54 -16.61
C GLY A 157 4.22 40.25 -17.26
N TYR A 158 4.19 40.15 -18.60
CA TYR A 158 4.77 39.04 -19.36
C TYR A 158 6.21 39.40 -19.74
N ARG A 159 7.20 38.67 -19.22
CA ARG A 159 8.63 39.02 -19.39
C ARG A 159 9.48 37.92 -20.04
N SER A 160 8.88 36.79 -20.41
CA SER A 160 9.58 35.67 -21.04
C SER A 160 8.70 34.94 -22.06
N LYS A 161 9.32 34.20 -22.99
CA LYS A 161 8.60 33.33 -23.94
C LYS A 161 7.75 32.28 -23.20
N LEU A 162 8.17 31.84 -22.00
CA LEU A 162 7.40 30.93 -21.16
C LEU A 162 6.11 31.55 -20.60
N ASP A 163 6.13 32.83 -20.24
CA ASP A 163 4.93 33.50 -19.74
C ASP A 163 3.84 33.59 -20.83
N LEU A 164 4.24 33.72 -22.10
CA LEU A 164 3.32 33.69 -23.25
C LEU A 164 2.71 32.29 -23.47
N ARG A 165 3.43 31.20 -23.12
CA ARG A 165 2.91 29.82 -23.22
C ARG A 165 1.80 29.52 -22.23
N VAL A 166 1.91 30.10 -21.03
CA VAL A 166 0.97 29.90 -19.92
C VAL A 166 -0.24 30.83 -20.06
N ALA A 167 -0.08 32.01 -20.68
CA ALA A 167 -1.13 33.00 -20.84
C ALA A 167 -2.33 32.49 -21.66
N SER A 168 -3.56 32.82 -21.24
CA SER A 168 -4.75 32.47 -22.01
C SER A 168 -4.82 33.31 -23.30
N GLU A 169 -5.40 32.76 -24.37
CA GLU A 169 -5.45 33.49 -25.66
C GLU A 169 -6.32 34.77 -25.54
N ARG A 170 -7.29 34.75 -24.61
CA ARG A 170 -8.16 35.88 -24.30
C ARG A 170 -7.41 37.03 -23.60
N GLU A 171 -6.44 36.72 -22.74
CA GLU A 171 -5.60 37.73 -22.08
C GLU A 171 -4.64 38.39 -23.08
N LEU A 172 -3.98 37.58 -23.92
CA LEU A 172 -3.08 38.11 -24.95
C LEU A 172 -3.83 38.98 -25.96
N LYS A 173 -5.06 38.62 -26.35
CA LYS A 173 -5.90 39.45 -27.25
C LYS A 173 -6.20 40.84 -26.68
N LYS A 174 -6.31 41.00 -25.36
CA LYS A 174 -6.51 42.33 -24.73
C LYS A 174 -5.28 43.22 -24.82
N VAL A 175 -4.08 42.63 -24.85
CA VAL A 175 -2.81 43.37 -24.80
C VAL A 175 -2.23 43.63 -26.19
N ILE A 176 -2.23 42.62 -27.06
CA ILE A 176 -1.61 42.66 -28.40
C ILE A 176 -2.60 42.48 -29.57
N GLY A 177 -3.91 42.39 -29.29
CA GLY A 177 -4.95 42.36 -30.31
C GLY A 177 -4.94 41.09 -31.16
N SER A 178 -5.15 41.25 -32.47
CA SER A 178 -5.20 40.15 -33.44
C SER A 178 -3.91 39.35 -33.58
N THR A 179 -2.78 39.89 -33.09
CA THR A 179 -1.47 39.21 -33.14
C THR A 179 -1.33 38.10 -32.10
N ALA A 180 -2.22 38.06 -31.10
CA ALA A 180 -2.20 37.05 -30.03
C ALA A 180 -2.34 35.60 -30.53
N SER A 181 -3.12 35.37 -31.57
CA SER A 181 -3.33 34.02 -32.11
C SER A 181 -2.07 33.47 -32.78
N LYS A 182 -1.35 34.32 -33.53
CA LYS A 182 -0.07 33.96 -34.16
C LYS A 182 1.03 33.70 -33.13
N VAL A 183 1.13 34.56 -32.11
CA VAL A 183 2.07 34.37 -31.00
C VAL A 183 1.81 33.05 -30.26
N LYS A 184 0.55 32.66 -30.10
CA LYS A 184 0.19 31.43 -29.39
C LYS A 184 0.45 30.16 -30.20
N GLU A 185 0.29 30.23 -31.53
CA GLU A 185 0.69 29.15 -32.43
C GLU A 185 2.20 28.90 -32.41
N GLU A 186 3.01 29.96 -32.40
CA GLU A 186 4.48 29.82 -32.39
C GLU A 186 5.02 29.33 -31.03
N VAL A 187 4.47 29.83 -29.94
CA VAL A 187 5.02 29.64 -28.59
C VAL A 187 4.48 28.34 -27.95
N GLY A 188 3.29 27.88 -28.36
CA GLY A 188 2.64 26.66 -27.86
C GLY A 188 1.99 26.84 -26.47
N SER A 189 0.98 26.03 -26.13
CA SER A 189 0.32 26.10 -24.82
C SER A 189 1.01 25.21 -23.77
N LEU A 190 1.01 25.65 -22.52
CA LEU A 190 1.48 24.87 -21.37
C LEU A 190 0.43 24.99 -20.26
N ASP A 191 -0.36 23.94 -20.06
CA ASP A 191 -1.42 23.91 -19.05
C ASP A 191 -0.83 23.78 -17.65
N ALA A 192 -0.67 24.92 -16.97
CA ALA A 192 -0.21 24.99 -15.58
C ALA A 192 -1.22 24.40 -14.55
N ARG A 193 -2.33 23.81 -15.00
CA ARG A 193 -3.30 23.08 -14.15
C ARG A 193 -2.95 21.61 -13.94
N GLY A 194 -1.97 21.05 -14.66
CA GLY A 194 -1.60 19.63 -14.57
C GLY A 194 -0.75 19.21 -13.36
N ILE A 195 -0.38 20.13 -12.46
CA ILE A 195 0.53 19.82 -11.33
C ILE A 195 -0.21 19.70 -9.99
N LEU A 196 -1.44 20.23 -9.85
CA LEU A 196 -2.26 20.11 -8.63
C LEU A 196 -3.35 19.02 -8.71
N ALA A 197 -3.55 18.39 -9.86
CA ALA A 197 -4.50 17.30 -10.07
C ALA A 197 -3.78 16.05 -10.59
N LYS A 198 -2.91 15.45 -9.77
CA LYS A 198 -2.51 14.04 -9.92
C LYS A 198 -2.98 13.22 -8.72
N ALA A 199 -4.29 13.27 -8.52
CA ALA A 199 -5.05 12.03 -8.51
C ALA A 199 -6.02 12.19 -9.67
N GLU A 200 -5.57 11.90 -10.89
CA GLU A 200 -6.54 11.44 -11.88
C GLU A 200 -7.12 10.17 -11.25
N GLU A 201 -8.32 10.27 -10.70
CA GLU A 201 -9.22 9.12 -10.72
C GLU A 201 -9.25 8.72 -12.18
N VAL A 202 -8.44 7.73 -12.56
CA VAL A 202 -8.60 7.08 -13.85
C VAL A 202 -10.05 6.59 -13.79
N PRO A 203 -10.98 7.20 -14.55
CA PRO A 203 -12.35 6.70 -14.54
C PRO A 203 -12.24 5.22 -14.88
N PRO A 204 -12.95 4.33 -14.15
CA PRO A 204 -12.87 2.90 -14.43
C PRO A 204 -13.05 2.72 -15.93
N PRO A 205 -12.20 1.90 -16.59
CA PRO A 205 -12.17 1.80 -18.04
C PRO A 205 -13.60 1.66 -18.54
N THR A 206 -14.08 2.69 -19.23
CA THR A 206 -15.46 2.70 -19.69
C THR A 206 -15.48 1.76 -20.87
N ILE A 207 -15.83 0.50 -20.61
CA ILE A 207 -16.09 -0.47 -21.66
C ILE A 207 -17.22 0.16 -22.49
N GLU A 208 -16.92 0.56 -23.73
CA GLU A 208 -17.93 1.06 -24.66
C GLU A 208 -18.93 -0.07 -24.93
N GLU A 209 -20.03 -0.09 -24.17
CA GLU A 209 -21.09 -1.06 -24.40
C GLU A 209 -21.70 -0.80 -25.79
N PRO A 210 -21.89 -1.86 -26.61
CA PRO A 210 -22.58 -1.73 -27.89
C PRO A 210 -23.94 -1.05 -27.68
N LYS A 211 -24.29 -0.06 -28.53
CA LYS A 211 -25.55 0.71 -28.40
C LYS A 211 -26.80 -0.18 -28.26
N LYS A 212 -26.82 -1.33 -28.96
CA LYS A 212 -27.90 -2.35 -28.85
C LYS A 212 -28.04 -2.93 -27.43
N ASN A 213 -26.94 -3.15 -26.72
CA ASN A 213 -26.95 -3.72 -25.36
C ASN A 213 -27.47 -2.69 -24.35
N ALA A 214 -27.10 -1.42 -24.52
CA ALA A 214 -27.59 -0.34 -23.67
C ALA A 214 -29.10 -0.12 -23.81
N GLU A 215 -29.65 -0.25 -25.02
CA GLU A 215 -31.10 -0.16 -25.25
C GLU A 215 -31.86 -1.35 -24.67
N LEU A 216 -31.35 -2.57 -24.85
CA LEU A 216 -31.94 -3.76 -24.24
C LEU A 216 -31.90 -3.70 -22.71
N ARG A 217 -30.80 -3.23 -22.13
CA ARG A 217 -30.70 -3.04 -20.67
C ARG A 217 -31.73 -2.04 -20.16
N LYS A 218 -31.91 -0.90 -20.86
CA LYS A 218 -32.97 0.07 -20.50
C LYS A 218 -34.37 -0.52 -20.59
N LYS A 219 -34.64 -1.38 -21.58
CA LYS A 219 -35.94 -2.06 -21.71
C LYS A 219 -36.17 -3.06 -20.57
N ILE A 220 -35.17 -3.87 -20.24
CA ILE A 220 -35.25 -4.82 -19.13
C ILE A 220 -35.41 -4.07 -17.80
N GLN A 221 -34.66 -2.99 -17.60
CA GLN A 221 -34.77 -2.18 -16.38
C GLN A 221 -36.17 -1.59 -16.22
N LYS A 222 -36.77 -1.05 -17.30
CA LYS A 222 -38.17 -0.59 -17.25
C LYS A 222 -39.15 -1.69 -16.85
N ILE A 223 -38.99 -2.90 -17.40
CA ILE A 223 -39.86 -4.03 -17.06
C ILE A 223 -39.72 -4.42 -15.57
N LEU A 224 -38.50 -4.38 -15.04
CA LEU A 224 -38.22 -4.64 -13.62
C LEU A 224 -38.74 -3.54 -12.69
N ASP A 225 -38.59 -2.27 -13.11
CA ASP A 225 -39.11 -1.12 -12.37
C ASP A 225 -40.65 -1.14 -12.34
N ASP A 226 -41.30 -1.56 -13.44
CA ASP A 226 -42.76 -1.74 -13.53
C ASP A 226 -43.28 -2.90 -12.64
N SER A 227 -42.44 -3.91 -12.34
CA SER A 227 -42.81 -5.06 -11.50
C SER A 227 -42.33 -4.97 -10.06
N GLU A 228 -41.63 -3.89 -9.67
CA GLU A 228 -40.98 -3.72 -8.36
C GLU A 228 -40.02 -4.87 -7.97
N GLU A 229 -39.43 -5.55 -8.96
CA GLU A 229 -38.57 -6.71 -8.74
C GLU A 229 -37.09 -6.40 -9.00
N PHE A 230 -36.20 -7.04 -8.23
CA PHE A 230 -34.76 -6.80 -8.30
C PHE A 230 -34.02 -7.98 -8.95
N LEU A 231 -33.16 -7.68 -9.93
CA LEU A 231 -32.19 -8.62 -10.48
C LEU A 231 -30.77 -8.04 -10.45
N PRO A 232 -29.74 -8.83 -10.09
CA PRO A 232 -28.36 -8.40 -10.16
C PRO A 232 -27.93 -8.06 -11.58
N ARG A 233 -27.10 -7.02 -11.74
CA ARG A 233 -26.57 -6.57 -13.04
C ARG A 233 -25.91 -7.70 -13.83
N SER A 234 -25.15 -8.58 -13.17
CA SER A 234 -24.53 -9.74 -13.83
C SER A 234 -25.53 -10.70 -14.47
N VAL A 235 -26.71 -10.87 -13.87
CA VAL A 235 -27.79 -11.69 -14.42
C VAL A 235 -28.40 -11.01 -15.64
N ILE A 236 -28.65 -9.70 -15.54
CA ILE A 236 -29.15 -8.87 -16.65
C ILE A 236 -28.18 -8.93 -17.84
N ASP A 237 -26.87 -8.84 -17.57
CA ASP A 237 -25.84 -8.87 -18.60
C ASP A 237 -25.77 -10.23 -19.30
N ASN A 238 -25.88 -11.32 -18.53
CA ASN A 238 -25.98 -12.68 -19.08
C ASN A 238 -27.24 -12.88 -19.93
N ILE A 239 -28.36 -12.26 -19.55
CA ILE A 239 -29.59 -12.27 -20.34
C ILE A 239 -29.38 -11.52 -21.65
N ILE A 240 -28.77 -10.33 -21.61
CA ILE A 240 -28.47 -9.53 -22.80
C ILE A 240 -27.59 -10.32 -23.76
N ILE A 241 -26.48 -10.89 -23.29
CA ILE A 241 -25.56 -11.68 -24.12
C ILE A 241 -26.30 -12.81 -24.87
N LYS A 242 -27.24 -13.49 -24.21
CA LYS A 242 -28.01 -14.59 -24.83
C LYS A 242 -29.13 -14.13 -25.77
N ILE A 243 -29.61 -12.89 -25.64
CA ILE A 243 -30.74 -12.33 -26.40
C ILE A 243 -30.27 -11.50 -27.60
N VAL A 244 -29.03 -10.97 -27.58
CA VAL A 244 -28.50 -10.13 -28.67
C VAL A 244 -28.66 -10.77 -30.06
N ASP A 245 -28.50 -12.08 -30.16
CA ASP A 245 -28.62 -12.82 -31.43
C ASP A 245 -30.05 -13.24 -31.78
N LYS A 246 -31.00 -13.12 -30.85
CA LYS A 246 -32.39 -13.55 -30.99
C LYS A 246 -33.30 -12.35 -30.78
N GLU A 247 -33.67 -11.68 -31.87
CA GLU A 247 -34.65 -10.59 -31.84
C GLU A 247 -36.01 -11.11 -31.33
N LEU A 248 -36.22 -11.04 -30.02
CA LEU A 248 -37.40 -11.57 -29.35
C LEU A 248 -38.52 -10.51 -29.31
N PRO A 249 -39.79 -10.90 -29.56
CA PRO A 249 -40.93 -10.04 -29.33
C PRO A 249 -41.02 -9.61 -27.86
N GLN A 250 -41.47 -8.37 -27.60
CA GLN A 250 -41.57 -7.80 -26.24
C GLN A 250 -42.36 -8.68 -25.25
N LYS A 251 -43.41 -9.40 -25.72
CA LYS A 251 -44.18 -10.33 -24.87
C LYS A 251 -43.35 -11.52 -24.37
N LYS A 252 -42.59 -12.16 -25.26
CA LYS A 252 -41.71 -13.28 -24.88
C LYS A 252 -40.56 -12.84 -23.99
N LEU A 253 -40.08 -11.60 -24.17
CA LEU A 253 -39.09 -11.00 -23.30
C LEU A 253 -39.63 -10.82 -21.87
N LYS A 254 -40.86 -10.33 -21.73
CA LYS A 254 -41.52 -10.20 -20.43
C LYS A 254 -41.69 -11.55 -19.74
N GLU A 255 -42.25 -12.54 -20.42
CA GLU A 255 -42.40 -13.91 -19.86
C GLU A 255 -41.07 -14.54 -19.44
N LEU A 256 -39.99 -14.27 -20.19
CA LEU A 256 -38.66 -14.75 -19.83
C LEU A 256 -38.16 -14.08 -18.55
N ILE A 257 -38.31 -12.75 -18.44
CA ILE A 257 -37.92 -12.00 -17.25
C ILE A 257 -38.72 -12.50 -16.04
N ASP A 258 -40.05 -12.64 -16.16
CA ASP A 258 -40.90 -13.14 -15.08
C ASP A 258 -40.47 -14.52 -14.60
N LYS A 259 -40.11 -15.44 -15.51
CA LYS A 259 -39.56 -16.76 -15.14
C LYS A 259 -38.19 -16.67 -14.47
N VAL A 260 -37.33 -15.76 -14.92
CA VAL A 260 -36.01 -15.56 -14.29
C VAL A 260 -36.19 -15.01 -12.89
N VAL A 261 -37.06 -14.03 -12.69
CA VAL A 261 -37.32 -13.46 -11.38
C VAL A 261 -37.95 -14.51 -10.46
N TYR A 262 -38.94 -15.28 -10.93
CA TYR A 262 -39.51 -16.38 -10.15
C TYR A 262 -38.43 -17.36 -9.68
N ASN A 263 -37.53 -17.78 -10.56
CA ASN A 263 -36.42 -18.67 -10.19
C ASN A 263 -35.41 -18.01 -9.24
N TYR A 264 -35.13 -16.72 -9.43
CA TYR A 264 -34.23 -15.96 -8.56
C TYR A 264 -34.81 -15.85 -7.15
N ASN A 265 -36.07 -15.43 -7.03
CA ASN A 265 -36.77 -15.28 -5.75
C ASN A 265 -36.89 -16.61 -5.02
N ARG A 266 -37.19 -17.70 -5.74
CA ARG A 266 -37.22 -19.06 -5.18
C ARG A 266 -35.85 -19.56 -4.72
N ALA A 267 -34.76 -19.08 -5.34
CA ALA A 267 -33.39 -19.48 -5.00
C ALA A 267 -32.73 -18.58 -3.93
N MET A 268 -33.44 -17.57 -3.41
CA MET A 268 -32.94 -16.77 -2.30
C MET A 268 -32.83 -17.62 -1.05
N MET A 269 -31.84 -17.28 -0.20
CA MET A 269 -31.66 -17.96 1.08
C MET A 269 -32.79 -17.56 2.03
N ASP A 270 -33.36 -18.55 2.72
CA ASP A 270 -34.37 -18.30 3.73
C ASP A 270 -33.80 -17.41 4.87
N PRO A 271 -34.55 -16.40 5.33
CA PRO A 271 -34.13 -15.56 6.45
C PRO A 271 -33.86 -16.39 7.71
N MET A 272 -32.89 -15.95 8.52
CA MET A 272 -32.49 -16.60 9.78
C MET A 272 -31.91 -18.01 9.67
N GLU A 273 -31.56 -18.43 8.45
CA GLU A 273 -30.79 -19.66 8.20
C GLU A 273 -29.39 -19.58 8.85
N ALA A 274 -28.89 -20.70 9.35
CA ALA A 274 -27.63 -20.76 10.09
C ALA A 274 -26.40 -20.79 9.16
N CYS A 275 -26.30 -19.80 8.26
CA CYS A 275 -25.28 -19.75 7.19
C CYS A 275 -23.84 -19.80 7.71
N GLY A 276 -23.56 -19.28 8.91
CA GLY A 276 -22.26 -19.38 9.56
C GLY A 276 -21.89 -20.81 9.95
N ILE A 277 -22.84 -21.60 10.44
CA ILE A 277 -22.61 -23.02 10.81
C ILE A 277 -22.44 -23.85 9.54
N VAL A 278 -23.34 -23.69 8.57
CA VAL A 278 -23.26 -24.39 7.29
C VAL A 278 -21.96 -24.05 6.57
N GLY A 279 -21.59 -22.78 6.48
CA GLY A 279 -20.34 -22.35 5.85
C GLY A 279 -19.09 -22.91 6.54
N ALA A 280 -19.08 -22.96 7.88
CA ALA A 280 -17.99 -23.57 8.63
C ALA A 280 -17.89 -25.08 8.37
N GLN A 281 -19.03 -25.79 8.32
CA GLN A 281 -19.07 -27.22 8.01
C GLN A 281 -18.63 -27.49 6.56
N SER A 282 -19.14 -26.74 5.59
CA SER A 282 -18.81 -26.91 4.18
C SER A 282 -17.34 -26.65 3.85
N ILE A 283 -16.68 -25.75 4.57
CA ILE A 283 -15.23 -25.52 4.44
C ILE A 283 -14.42 -26.56 5.21
N GLY A 284 -14.92 -27.02 6.36
CA GLY A 284 -14.23 -27.96 7.24
C GLY A 284 -14.33 -29.43 6.82
N GLU A 285 -15.47 -29.85 6.27
CA GLU A 285 -15.73 -31.24 5.84
C GLU A 285 -14.68 -31.75 4.83
N PRO A 286 -14.33 -30.99 3.76
CA PRO A 286 -13.28 -31.40 2.85
C PRO A 286 -11.92 -31.57 3.53
N GLY A 287 -11.67 -30.87 4.64
CA GLY A 287 -10.43 -30.98 5.41
C GLY A 287 -10.15 -32.40 5.92
N THR A 288 -11.17 -33.22 6.16
CA THR A 288 -11.00 -34.64 6.54
C THR A 288 -10.69 -35.55 5.35
N GLN A 289 -11.12 -35.14 4.15
CA GLN A 289 -10.91 -35.85 2.90
C GLN A 289 -9.60 -35.42 2.21
N MET A 290 -9.03 -34.28 2.61
CA MET A 290 -7.71 -33.81 2.20
C MET A 290 -6.63 -34.74 2.73
N THR A 291 -6.36 -35.81 1.98
CA THR A 291 -5.16 -36.61 2.14
C THR A 291 -3.93 -35.81 1.69
N MET A 292 -2.74 -36.10 2.24
CA MET A 292 -1.48 -35.48 1.80
C MET A 292 -1.18 -35.88 0.34
N ARG A 293 -1.79 -35.20 -0.63
CA ARG A 293 -1.31 -35.19 -2.00
C ARG A 293 -0.41 -33.99 -2.16
N THR A 294 0.89 -34.20 -1.96
CA THR A 294 1.91 -33.30 -2.52
C THR A 294 1.83 -33.41 -4.04
N PHE A 295 0.94 -32.64 -4.65
CA PHE A 295 1.00 -32.42 -6.07
C PHE A 295 2.28 -31.62 -6.33
N HIS A 296 3.25 -32.27 -6.98
CA HIS A 296 4.23 -31.54 -7.75
C HIS A 296 3.46 -30.77 -8.81
N TYR A 297 3.53 -29.44 -8.77
CA TYR A 297 2.94 -28.61 -9.80
C TYR A 297 3.53 -29.05 -11.14
N ALA A 298 2.72 -29.68 -12.01
CA ALA A 298 3.16 -30.14 -13.32
C ALA A 298 3.47 -28.91 -14.19
N GLY A 299 4.69 -28.40 -14.09
CA GLY A 299 5.17 -27.22 -14.82
C GLY A 299 6.03 -26.24 -14.02
N VAL A 300 6.10 -26.36 -12.68
CA VAL A 300 6.98 -25.55 -11.81
C VAL A 300 7.67 -26.48 -10.81
N ALA A 301 8.47 -27.42 -11.31
CA ALA A 301 9.16 -28.43 -10.50
C ALA A 301 10.22 -27.87 -9.52
N GLU A 302 10.45 -26.55 -9.49
CA GLU A 302 11.57 -25.94 -8.77
C GLU A 302 11.17 -25.10 -7.53
N ILE A 303 9.88 -24.83 -7.29
CA ILE A 303 9.42 -24.07 -6.11
C ILE A 303 8.46 -24.95 -5.30
N ASN A 304 8.87 -25.28 -4.08
CA ASN A 304 8.02 -25.98 -3.13
C ASN A 304 7.01 -24.99 -2.52
N VAL A 305 5.74 -25.15 -2.87
CA VAL A 305 4.63 -24.41 -2.26
C VAL A 305 3.89 -25.35 -1.31
N THR A 306 3.55 -24.85 -0.12
CA THR A 306 2.64 -25.54 0.80
C THR A 306 1.24 -25.51 0.19
N LEU A 307 0.74 -26.68 -0.21
CA LEU A 307 -0.60 -26.85 -0.79
C LEU A 307 -1.50 -27.67 0.13
N GLY A 308 -2.80 -27.63 -0.14
CA GLY A 308 -3.82 -28.43 0.56
C GLY A 308 -4.17 -27.90 1.95
N LEU A 309 -4.49 -28.81 2.87
CA LEU A 309 -5.00 -28.47 4.20
C LEU A 309 -4.07 -27.56 5.03
N PRO A 310 -2.74 -27.80 5.09
CA PRO A 310 -1.84 -26.92 5.84
C PRO A 310 -1.93 -25.46 5.38
N ARG A 311 -2.11 -25.25 4.07
CA ARG A 311 -2.25 -23.90 3.51
C ARG A 311 -3.57 -23.25 3.92
N LEU A 312 -4.67 -24.01 3.88
CA LEU A 312 -5.97 -23.52 4.33
C LEU A 312 -5.95 -23.12 5.81
N ILE A 313 -5.26 -23.89 6.65
CA ILE A 313 -5.05 -23.57 8.07
C ILE A 313 -4.27 -22.25 8.22
N GLU A 314 -3.19 -22.05 7.46
CA GLU A 314 -2.42 -20.79 7.52
C GLU A 314 -3.25 -19.55 7.17
N ILE A 315 -4.14 -19.67 6.18
CA ILE A 315 -5.05 -18.60 5.73
C ILE A 315 -6.04 -18.28 6.86
N VAL A 316 -6.73 -19.30 7.38
CA VAL A 316 -7.75 -19.15 8.43
C VAL A 316 -7.15 -18.64 9.76
N ASP A 317 -5.92 -19.03 10.07
CA ASP A 317 -5.16 -18.53 11.22
C ASP A 317 -4.54 -17.15 10.99
N ALA A 318 -4.75 -16.53 9.82
CA ALA A 318 -4.21 -15.23 9.46
C ALA A 318 -2.72 -15.08 9.83
N ARG A 319 -1.90 -16.09 9.52
CA ARG A 319 -0.49 -16.10 9.92
C ARG A 319 0.25 -14.91 9.30
N LYS A 320 1.05 -14.22 10.11
CA LYS A 320 1.85 -13.05 9.68
C LYS A 320 2.87 -13.37 8.59
N SER A 321 3.39 -14.58 8.59
CA SER A 321 4.34 -15.07 7.59
C SER A 321 3.96 -16.51 7.26
N PRO A 322 3.60 -16.82 6.00
CA PRO A 322 3.30 -18.18 5.59
C PRO A 322 4.58 -19.04 5.58
N SER A 323 4.44 -20.37 5.58
CA SER A 323 5.61 -21.26 5.60
C SER A 323 6.41 -21.21 4.28
N THR A 324 5.71 -21.04 3.16
CA THR A 324 6.32 -20.89 1.82
C THR A 324 5.75 -19.65 1.12
N PRO A 325 6.25 -18.44 1.44
CA PRO A 325 5.83 -17.23 0.77
C PRO A 325 6.26 -17.25 -0.69
N MET A 326 5.37 -16.81 -1.58
CA MET A 326 5.63 -16.68 -3.00
C MET A 326 4.96 -15.43 -3.57
N MET A 327 5.53 -14.93 -4.67
CA MET A 327 4.92 -13.86 -5.45
C MET A 327 4.90 -14.19 -6.92
N THR A 328 3.86 -13.70 -7.59
CA THR A 328 3.73 -13.71 -9.04
C THR A 328 3.88 -12.27 -9.52
N VAL A 329 5.06 -11.96 -10.04
CA VAL A 329 5.44 -10.62 -10.48
C VAL A 329 5.23 -10.51 -11.98
N TYR A 330 4.28 -9.68 -12.36
CA TYR A 330 4.03 -9.34 -13.76
C TYR A 330 4.91 -8.16 -14.17
N LEU A 331 5.30 -8.12 -15.45
CA LEU A 331 6.16 -7.07 -16.00
C LEU A 331 5.35 -6.10 -16.85
N GLU A 332 5.83 -4.87 -17.02
CA GLU A 332 5.17 -3.82 -17.81
C GLU A 332 5.80 -3.63 -19.20
N GLY A 333 4.99 -3.21 -20.19
CA GLY A 333 5.46 -2.78 -21.51
C GLY A 333 6.42 -3.76 -22.20
N GLY A 334 7.58 -3.27 -22.65
CA GLY A 334 8.59 -4.06 -23.36
C GLY A 334 9.26 -5.17 -22.53
N TYR A 335 9.16 -5.13 -21.20
CA TYR A 335 9.68 -6.18 -20.31
C TYR A 335 8.87 -7.48 -20.40
N LYS A 336 7.60 -7.41 -20.85
CA LYS A 336 6.73 -8.58 -21.03
C LYS A 336 7.19 -9.51 -22.14
N VAL A 337 7.81 -8.97 -23.19
CA VAL A 337 8.12 -9.72 -24.42
C VAL A 337 9.61 -10.04 -24.52
N ASN A 338 10.46 -9.25 -23.88
CA ASN A 338 11.91 -9.41 -23.97
C ASN A 338 12.49 -10.19 -22.78
N LYS A 339 13.06 -11.36 -23.07
CA LYS A 339 13.65 -12.27 -22.07
C LYS A 339 14.84 -11.64 -21.33
N ASP A 340 15.71 -10.90 -22.02
CA ASP A 340 16.92 -10.34 -21.41
C ASP A 340 16.57 -9.22 -20.42
N MET A 341 15.53 -8.45 -20.72
CA MET A 341 15.03 -7.40 -19.84
C MET A 341 14.33 -7.98 -18.61
N ALA A 342 13.53 -9.05 -18.79
CA ALA A 342 12.96 -9.81 -17.68
C ALA A 342 14.06 -10.42 -16.78
N LYS A 343 15.16 -10.91 -17.38
CA LYS A 343 16.31 -11.45 -16.65
C LYS A 343 17.01 -10.39 -15.80
N LYS A 344 17.16 -9.17 -16.31
CA LYS A 344 17.70 -8.05 -15.52
C LYS A 344 16.83 -7.72 -14.29
N ILE A 345 15.51 -7.77 -14.43
CA ILE A 345 14.59 -7.55 -13.30
C ILE A 345 14.68 -8.72 -12.31
N ALA A 346 14.69 -9.96 -12.78
CA ALA A 346 14.84 -11.14 -11.91
C ALA A 346 16.15 -11.10 -11.10
N ASN A 347 17.27 -10.73 -11.74
CA ASN A 347 18.57 -10.56 -11.08
C ASN A 347 18.56 -9.44 -10.03
N LYS A 348 17.77 -8.38 -10.22
CA LYS A 348 17.59 -7.30 -9.24
C LYS A 348 16.70 -7.72 -8.06
N ILE A 349 15.75 -8.61 -8.28
CA ILE A 349 14.83 -9.11 -7.24
C ILE A 349 15.55 -10.15 -6.36
N GLU A 350 16.27 -11.10 -6.97
CA GLU A 350 16.91 -12.21 -6.28
C GLU A 350 17.98 -11.73 -5.29
N ILE A 351 17.88 -12.15 -4.03
CA ILE A 351 18.92 -11.87 -3.04
C ILE A 351 20.20 -12.61 -3.40
N THR A 352 21.25 -11.83 -3.62
CA THR A 352 22.57 -12.39 -3.88
C THR A 352 23.47 -12.10 -2.69
N ARG A 353 23.73 -13.17 -1.93
CA ARG A 353 24.74 -13.20 -0.86
C ARG A 353 26.09 -13.58 -1.43
N LEU A 354 27.14 -13.22 -0.71
CA LEU A 354 28.51 -13.51 -1.13
C LEU A 354 28.75 -15.02 -1.33
N ILE A 355 28.18 -15.87 -0.49
CA ILE A 355 28.28 -17.34 -0.62
C ILE A 355 27.77 -17.88 -1.97
N ASN A 356 26.87 -17.17 -2.65
CA ASN A 356 26.32 -17.59 -3.94
C ASN A 356 27.22 -17.18 -5.13
N VAL A 357 28.21 -16.30 -4.90
CA VAL A 357 29.01 -15.66 -5.96
C VAL A 357 30.50 -15.89 -5.79
N ALA A 358 30.98 -16.12 -4.55
CA ALA A 358 32.39 -16.23 -4.25
C ALA A 358 32.69 -17.32 -3.22
N GLU A 359 33.85 -17.96 -3.37
CA GLU A 359 34.42 -18.85 -2.37
C GLU A 359 35.21 -18.05 -1.35
N VAL A 360 34.90 -18.25 -0.06
CA VAL A 360 35.55 -17.55 1.04
C VAL A 360 36.55 -18.50 1.70
N ASN A 361 37.84 -18.26 1.47
CA ASN A 361 38.92 -19.02 2.09
C ASN A 361 39.55 -18.21 3.21
N THR A 362 39.91 -18.88 4.30
CA THR A 362 40.53 -18.23 5.46
C THR A 362 42.00 -18.64 5.51
N ASP A 363 42.90 -17.68 5.37
CA ASP A 363 44.34 -17.88 5.51
C ASP A 363 44.74 -17.58 6.96
N LEU A 364 45.09 -18.64 7.69
CA LEU A 364 45.50 -18.58 9.09
C LEU A 364 46.93 -18.04 9.26
N GLY A 365 47.79 -18.19 8.25
CA GLY A 365 49.19 -17.78 8.33
C GLY A 365 49.37 -16.27 8.21
N ASN A 366 48.59 -15.64 7.33
CA ASN A 366 48.63 -14.19 7.13
C ASN A 366 47.49 -13.45 7.85
N MET A 367 46.64 -14.16 8.60
CA MET A 367 45.41 -13.64 9.20
C MET A 367 44.54 -12.85 8.21
N LYS A 368 44.25 -13.44 7.05
CA LYS A 368 43.43 -12.81 6.00
C LYS A 368 42.28 -13.70 5.57
N VAL A 369 41.19 -13.08 5.12
CA VAL A 369 40.11 -13.77 4.43
C VAL A 369 40.24 -13.45 2.94
N ILE A 370 40.40 -14.49 2.11
CA ILE A 370 40.50 -14.38 0.66
C ILE A 370 39.16 -14.76 0.06
N VAL A 371 38.51 -13.81 -0.57
CA VAL A 371 37.28 -14.01 -1.33
C VAL A 371 37.65 -14.17 -2.79
N LYS A 372 37.42 -15.36 -3.35
CA LYS A 372 37.62 -15.67 -4.77
C LYS A 372 36.28 -15.62 -5.51
N PRO A 373 35.99 -14.57 -6.27
CA PRO A 373 34.72 -14.45 -6.99
C PRO A 373 34.69 -15.39 -8.20
N ASN A 374 33.57 -16.06 -8.42
CA ASN A 374 33.40 -16.93 -9.58
C ASN A 374 32.90 -16.11 -10.80
N LYS A 375 33.76 -15.98 -11.82
CA LYS A 375 33.47 -15.18 -13.03
C LYS A 375 32.14 -15.56 -13.72
N LYS A 376 31.80 -16.85 -13.76
CA LYS A 376 30.54 -17.32 -14.36
C LYS A 376 29.30 -16.91 -13.56
N ALA A 377 29.41 -16.82 -12.23
CA ALA A 377 28.30 -16.40 -11.38
C ALA A 377 28.08 -14.88 -11.45
N ILE A 378 29.17 -14.12 -11.56
CA ILE A 378 29.16 -12.66 -11.71
C ILE A 378 28.50 -12.26 -13.03
N GLU A 379 28.89 -12.86 -14.15
CA GLU A 379 28.32 -12.58 -15.47
C GLU A 379 26.84 -12.93 -15.57
N ARG A 380 26.40 -14.01 -14.91
CA ARG A 380 24.98 -14.41 -14.92
C ARG A 380 24.08 -13.47 -14.14
N LYS A 381 24.62 -12.86 -13.07
CA LYS A 381 23.88 -12.05 -12.10
C LYS A 381 24.03 -10.54 -12.30
N ASP A 382 24.74 -10.10 -13.33
CA ASP A 382 25.02 -8.67 -13.61
C ASP A 382 25.60 -7.93 -12.39
N ILE A 383 26.57 -8.56 -11.72
CA ILE A 383 27.26 -7.99 -10.56
C ILE A 383 28.61 -7.43 -11.03
N THR A 384 29.03 -6.29 -10.50
CA THR A 384 30.38 -5.77 -10.72
C THR A 384 31.24 -5.98 -9.48
N ILE A 385 32.55 -6.05 -9.66
CA ILE A 385 33.50 -6.18 -8.54
C ILE A 385 33.36 -4.96 -7.60
N GLU A 386 33.03 -3.79 -8.14
CA GLU A 386 32.74 -2.56 -7.36
C GLU A 386 31.52 -2.70 -6.44
N ASP A 387 30.49 -3.44 -6.84
CA ASP A 387 29.30 -3.66 -6.00
C ASP A 387 29.65 -4.55 -4.79
N ILE A 388 30.56 -5.51 -5.00
CA ILE A 388 31.08 -6.36 -3.94
C ILE A 388 31.90 -5.51 -2.95
N GLU A 389 32.77 -4.62 -3.43
CA GLU A 389 33.50 -3.68 -2.56
C GLU A 389 32.57 -2.79 -1.74
N LYS A 390 31.54 -2.20 -2.36
CA LYS A 390 30.55 -1.36 -1.67
C LYS A 390 29.83 -2.13 -0.56
N SER A 391 29.55 -3.42 -0.78
CA SER A 391 28.89 -4.26 0.22
C SER A 391 29.74 -4.52 1.46
N PHE A 392 31.07 -4.41 1.36
CA PHE A 392 32.00 -4.58 2.49
C PHE A 392 32.31 -3.29 3.27
N LYS A 393 32.09 -2.10 2.67
CA LYS A 393 32.28 -0.80 3.35
C LYS A 393 31.56 -0.61 4.70
N PRO A 394 30.36 -1.17 4.96
CA PRO A 394 29.73 -1.04 6.28
C PRO A 394 30.44 -1.83 7.40
N LEU A 395 31.36 -2.75 7.08
CA LEU A 395 32.16 -3.47 8.07
C LEU A 395 33.28 -2.56 8.59
N LYS A 396 33.00 -1.78 9.64
CA LYS A 396 33.92 -0.78 10.24
C LYS A 396 35.24 -1.34 10.83
N ARG A 397 35.57 -2.63 10.63
CA ARG A 397 36.66 -3.36 11.31
C ARG A 397 37.61 -4.10 10.35
N THR A 398 37.64 -3.74 9.07
CA THR A 398 38.43 -4.46 8.07
C THR A 398 39.16 -3.52 7.11
N LYS A 399 40.41 -3.87 6.76
CA LYS A 399 41.10 -3.31 5.59
C LYS A 399 40.82 -4.22 4.41
N ILE A 400 40.35 -3.64 3.32
CA ILE A 400 40.02 -4.37 2.09
C ILE A 400 41.11 -4.04 1.08
N ASN A 401 41.84 -5.06 0.61
CA ASN A 401 42.80 -4.93 -0.47
C ASN A 401 42.30 -5.76 -1.65
N VAL A 402 42.22 -5.15 -2.82
CA VAL A 402 41.89 -5.87 -4.06
C VAL A 402 43.20 -6.19 -4.76
N VAL A 403 43.48 -7.48 -4.92
CA VAL A 403 44.68 -7.97 -5.61
C VAL A 403 44.21 -8.75 -6.84
N GLY A 404 44.21 -8.08 -7.99
CA GLY A 404 43.70 -8.64 -9.25
C GLY A 404 42.21 -8.93 -9.18
N ASP A 405 41.81 -10.20 -9.40
CA ASP A 405 40.42 -10.66 -9.33
C ASP A 405 39.96 -11.08 -7.92
N ASN A 406 40.86 -11.10 -6.92
CA ASN A 406 40.57 -11.56 -5.56
C ASN A 406 40.47 -10.40 -4.59
N ILE A 407 39.57 -10.51 -3.61
CA ILE A 407 39.39 -9.54 -2.55
C ILE A 407 39.97 -10.11 -1.26
N GLU A 408 40.99 -9.46 -0.73
CA GLU A 408 41.57 -9.76 0.58
C GLU A 408 40.94 -8.86 1.64
N VAL A 409 40.40 -9.47 2.70
CA VAL A 409 39.85 -8.78 3.85
C VAL A 409 40.71 -9.07 5.07
N ILE A 410 41.35 -8.03 5.61
CA ILE A 410 42.26 -8.09 6.74
C ILE A 410 41.55 -7.51 7.98
N PRO A 411 41.39 -8.28 9.08
CA PRO A 411 40.80 -7.78 10.31
C PRO A 411 41.73 -6.76 11.01
N THR A 412 41.16 -5.72 11.63
CA THR A 412 41.97 -4.74 12.40
C THR A 412 42.59 -5.30 13.68
N GLN A 413 42.04 -6.37 14.26
CA GLN A 413 42.69 -7.09 15.36
C GLN A 413 43.08 -8.48 14.89
N GLU A 414 44.34 -8.84 15.15
CA GLU A 414 44.95 -10.12 14.84
C GLU A 414 44.55 -11.19 15.87
N THR A 415 43.24 -11.38 16.07
CA THR A 415 42.70 -12.41 16.96
C THR A 415 41.90 -13.43 16.17
N TYR A 416 42.18 -14.72 16.39
CA TYR A 416 41.49 -15.84 15.73
C TYR A 416 39.95 -15.73 15.82
N ARG A 417 39.44 -15.30 16.98
CA ARG A 417 38.01 -15.12 17.21
C ARG A 417 37.38 -14.02 16.35
N GLU A 418 38.10 -12.93 16.09
CA GLU A 418 37.61 -11.86 15.22
C GLU A 418 37.67 -12.28 13.75
N LEU A 419 38.73 -12.97 13.34
CA LEU A 419 38.86 -13.54 11.99
C LEU A 419 37.71 -14.52 11.68
N GLN A 420 37.36 -15.40 12.61
CA GLN A 420 36.24 -16.34 12.43
C GLN A 420 34.88 -15.65 12.38
N ARG A 421 34.65 -14.61 13.22
CA ARG A 421 33.44 -13.79 13.15
C ARG A 421 33.32 -13.05 11.83
N ILE A 422 34.41 -12.43 11.38
CA ILE A 422 34.45 -11.68 10.13
C ILE A 422 34.26 -12.62 8.94
N SER A 423 34.84 -13.83 8.97
CA SER A 423 34.62 -14.84 7.93
C SER A 423 33.13 -15.23 7.83
N GLU A 424 32.44 -15.45 8.95
CA GLU A 424 31.00 -15.75 8.96
C GLU A 424 30.12 -14.54 8.57
N GLU A 425 30.51 -13.33 8.95
CA GLU A 425 29.83 -12.11 8.52
C GLU A 425 29.97 -11.92 7.00
N ILE A 426 31.19 -12.02 6.47
CA ILE A 426 31.52 -11.89 5.04
C ILE A 426 30.71 -12.87 4.19
N LYS A 427 30.60 -14.14 4.59
CA LYS A 427 29.79 -15.15 3.87
C LYS A 427 28.32 -14.73 3.71
N ASN A 428 27.77 -14.03 4.70
CA ASN A 428 26.37 -13.63 4.76
C ASN A 428 26.10 -12.19 4.30
N VAL A 429 27.14 -11.44 3.87
CA VAL A 429 26.96 -10.09 3.33
C VAL A 429 26.06 -10.14 2.10
N LYS A 430 25.05 -9.26 2.10
CA LYS A 430 24.15 -9.02 0.97
C LYS A 430 24.82 -8.06 0.00
N ILE A 431 24.94 -8.45 -1.26
CA ILE A 431 25.53 -7.63 -2.33
C ILE A 431 24.44 -6.85 -3.06
N LYS A 432 23.43 -7.58 -3.57
CA LYS A 432 22.27 -7.04 -4.30
C LYS A 432 21.01 -7.86 -3.98
N GLY A 433 19.85 -7.30 -4.30
CA GLY A 433 18.56 -7.97 -4.19
C GLY A 433 17.62 -7.34 -3.17
N ILE A 434 16.38 -7.80 -3.18
CA ILE A 434 15.36 -7.40 -2.20
C ILE A 434 15.43 -8.32 -0.98
N ASP A 435 15.22 -7.76 0.22
CA ASP A 435 15.19 -8.59 1.43
C ASP A 435 13.97 -9.50 1.45
N GLY A 436 14.16 -10.74 1.89
CA GLY A 436 13.09 -11.74 2.00
C GLY A 436 12.87 -12.61 0.76
N ILE A 437 13.51 -12.29 -0.38
CA ILE A 437 13.34 -13.05 -1.63
C ILE A 437 14.59 -13.88 -1.94
N LYS A 438 14.48 -15.20 -1.82
CA LYS A 438 15.59 -16.13 -1.98
C LYS A 438 15.93 -16.41 -3.44
N ARG A 439 14.91 -16.61 -4.27
CA ARG A 439 15.06 -17.05 -5.67
C ARG A 439 13.99 -16.40 -6.55
N ALA A 440 14.35 -16.08 -7.79
CA ALA A 440 13.42 -15.59 -8.81
C ALA A 440 13.52 -16.47 -10.07
N ILE A 441 12.38 -17.00 -10.54
CA ILE A 441 12.29 -17.89 -11.70
C ILE A 441 11.42 -17.22 -12.75
N ILE A 442 11.90 -17.18 -13.99
CA ILE A 442 11.20 -16.54 -15.12
C ILE A 442 10.49 -17.62 -15.92
N ARG A 443 9.20 -17.43 -16.18
CA ARG A 443 8.38 -18.32 -17.01
C ARG A 443 7.69 -17.52 -18.11
N LYS A 444 7.44 -18.15 -19.27
CA LYS A 444 6.62 -17.57 -20.33
C LYS A 444 5.22 -18.16 -20.25
N GLU A 445 4.23 -17.34 -19.93
CA GLU A 445 2.82 -17.72 -19.85
C GLU A 445 2.00 -16.90 -20.85
N LYS A 446 1.20 -17.57 -21.68
CA LYS A 446 0.33 -16.93 -22.70
C LYS A 446 1.04 -15.89 -23.59
N GLY A 447 2.35 -16.05 -23.82
CA GLY A 447 3.16 -15.13 -24.61
C GLY A 447 3.88 -14.04 -23.82
N GLU A 448 3.59 -13.84 -22.53
CA GLU A 448 4.22 -12.88 -21.63
C GLU A 448 5.24 -13.56 -20.70
N TYR A 449 6.32 -12.86 -20.34
CA TYR A 449 7.25 -13.29 -19.29
C TYR A 449 6.75 -12.85 -17.91
N VAL A 450 6.60 -13.81 -17.00
CA VAL A 450 6.17 -13.65 -15.60
C VAL A 450 7.29 -14.17 -14.69
N ILE A 451 7.52 -13.49 -13.57
CA ILE A 451 8.55 -13.88 -12.59
C ILE A 451 7.87 -14.45 -11.35
N TYR A 452 8.21 -15.68 -10.99
CA TYR A 452 7.82 -16.32 -9.74
C TYR A 452 8.95 -16.18 -8.73
N THR A 453 8.63 -15.70 -7.53
CA THR A 453 9.63 -15.55 -6.47
C THR A 453 9.40 -16.56 -5.35
N GLU A 454 10.48 -17.12 -4.82
CA GLU A 454 10.50 -17.81 -3.53
C GLU A 454 10.83 -16.77 -2.45
N GLY A 455 9.87 -16.47 -1.58
CA GLY A 455 9.90 -15.30 -0.70
C GLY A 455 8.91 -14.22 -1.12
N SER A 456 8.54 -13.37 -0.15
CA SER A 456 7.64 -12.24 -0.34
C SER A 456 8.25 -10.97 0.25
N ASN A 457 8.27 -9.92 -0.56
CA ASN A 457 8.46 -8.54 -0.11
C ASN A 457 7.70 -7.62 -1.06
N PHE A 458 6.40 -7.55 -0.82
CA PHE A 458 5.45 -6.92 -1.71
C PHE A 458 5.66 -5.41 -1.85
N GLU A 459 6.09 -4.75 -0.77
CA GLU A 459 6.32 -3.31 -0.70
C GLU A 459 7.47 -2.86 -1.62
N GLU A 460 8.62 -3.54 -1.55
CA GLU A 460 9.78 -3.21 -2.39
C GLU A 460 9.57 -3.58 -3.87
N ILE A 461 8.87 -4.68 -4.16
CA ILE A 461 8.61 -5.10 -5.54
C ILE A 461 7.71 -4.11 -6.27
N LEU A 462 6.64 -3.64 -5.64
CA LEU A 462 5.74 -2.67 -6.27
C LEU A 462 6.39 -1.30 -6.50
N ALA A 463 7.44 -0.97 -5.74
CA ALA A 463 8.22 0.24 -5.95
C ALA A 463 9.20 0.14 -7.13
N MET A 464 9.48 -1.07 -7.62
CA MET A 464 10.48 -1.30 -8.66
C MET A 464 9.97 -0.91 -10.06
N GLU A 465 10.83 -0.28 -10.85
CA GLU A 465 10.53 0.06 -12.24
C GLU A 465 10.50 -1.20 -13.14
N GLY A 466 9.50 -1.26 -14.04
CA GLY A 466 9.30 -2.39 -14.96
C GLY A 466 8.42 -3.52 -14.42
N VAL A 467 7.99 -3.43 -13.14
CA VAL A 467 6.98 -4.32 -12.55
C VAL A 467 5.58 -3.74 -12.74
N ASP A 468 4.66 -4.58 -13.21
CA ASP A 468 3.25 -4.24 -13.36
C ASP A 468 2.55 -4.25 -11.99
N LYS A 469 2.25 -3.06 -11.49
CA LYS A 469 1.66 -2.85 -10.17
C LYS A 469 0.21 -3.30 -10.07
N THR A 470 -0.49 -3.42 -11.20
CA THR A 470 -1.93 -3.72 -11.25
C THR A 470 -2.22 -5.22 -11.17
N ARG A 471 -1.30 -6.06 -11.67
CA ARG A 471 -1.48 -7.51 -11.75
C ARG A 471 -0.60 -8.32 -10.80
N THR A 472 0.45 -7.72 -10.26
CA THR A 472 1.38 -8.42 -9.35
C THR A 472 0.68 -8.82 -8.05
N THR A 473 0.78 -10.11 -7.70
CA THR A 473 0.11 -10.70 -6.53
C THR A 473 1.09 -11.52 -5.68
N THR A 474 0.68 -11.81 -4.44
CA THR A 474 1.42 -12.66 -3.51
C THR A 474 0.46 -13.55 -2.73
N ASN A 475 0.96 -14.69 -2.26
CA ASN A 475 0.22 -15.55 -1.34
C ASN A 475 0.34 -15.07 0.13
N ASP A 476 1.15 -14.05 0.41
CA ASP A 476 1.28 -13.44 1.74
C ASP A 476 0.17 -12.41 1.98
N ILE A 477 -0.90 -12.87 2.61
CA ILE A 477 -2.10 -12.06 2.90
C ILE A 477 -1.75 -10.85 3.80
N TYR A 478 -0.83 -11.00 4.75
CA TYR A 478 -0.47 -9.92 5.66
C TYR A 478 0.33 -8.82 4.93
N ALA A 479 1.19 -9.21 3.98
CA ALA A 479 1.87 -8.25 3.11
C ALA A 479 0.87 -7.46 2.24
N ILE A 480 -0.15 -8.12 1.67
CA ILE A 480 -1.22 -7.47 0.91
C ILE A 480 -1.99 -6.49 1.80
N TYR A 481 -2.39 -6.92 2.99
CA TYR A 481 -3.09 -6.08 3.96
C TYR A 481 -2.30 -4.80 4.29
N LYS A 482 -0.98 -4.91 4.51
CA LYS A 482 -0.14 -3.76 4.85
C LYS A 482 -0.01 -2.75 3.70
N VAL A 483 0.05 -3.23 2.45
CA VAL A 483 0.37 -2.38 1.28
C VAL A 483 -0.89 -1.89 0.56
N LEU A 484 -1.86 -2.77 0.31
CA LEU A 484 -3.08 -2.47 -0.46
C LEU A 484 -4.32 -2.25 0.41
N GLY A 485 -4.30 -2.70 1.67
CA GLY A 485 -5.39 -2.51 2.62
C GLY A 485 -6.32 -3.71 2.79
N VAL A 486 -7.42 -3.48 3.52
CA VAL A 486 -8.32 -4.53 4.02
C VAL A 486 -9.07 -5.24 2.90
N GLU A 487 -9.68 -4.51 1.96
CA GLU A 487 -10.46 -5.11 0.87
C GLU A 487 -9.60 -5.95 -0.09
N ALA A 488 -8.36 -5.51 -0.33
CA ALA A 488 -7.41 -6.30 -1.09
C ALA A 488 -7.06 -7.60 -0.36
N ALA A 489 -6.88 -7.55 0.97
CA ALA A 489 -6.64 -8.73 1.79
C ALA A 489 -7.86 -9.67 1.83
N ARG A 490 -9.08 -9.13 1.92
CA ARG A 490 -10.34 -9.88 1.86
C ARG A 490 -10.44 -10.67 0.56
N ASN A 491 -10.22 -10.01 -0.58
CA ASN A 491 -10.22 -10.67 -1.89
C ASN A 491 -9.06 -11.67 -2.03
N ALA A 492 -7.89 -11.38 -1.45
CA ALA A 492 -6.77 -12.31 -1.42
C ALA A 492 -7.09 -13.58 -0.63
N ILE A 493 -7.74 -13.48 0.53
CA ILE A 493 -8.22 -14.63 1.31
C ILE A 493 -9.21 -15.47 0.50
N ILE A 494 -10.17 -14.83 -0.17
CA ILE A 494 -11.17 -15.52 -0.99
C ILE A 494 -10.50 -16.30 -2.12
N ASN A 495 -9.66 -15.63 -2.90
CA ASN A 495 -8.99 -16.25 -4.05
C ASN A 495 -8.03 -17.35 -3.61
N GLU A 496 -7.24 -17.13 -2.57
CA GLU A 496 -6.27 -18.11 -2.09
C GLU A 496 -6.96 -19.35 -1.52
N ALA A 497 -7.99 -19.19 -0.68
CA ALA A 497 -8.75 -20.31 -0.12
C ALA A 497 -9.48 -21.09 -1.22
N HIS A 498 -10.08 -20.39 -2.19
CA HIS A 498 -10.77 -21.02 -3.31
C HIS A 498 -9.80 -21.80 -4.21
N ASN A 499 -8.66 -21.21 -4.58
CA ASN A 499 -7.63 -21.87 -5.38
C ASN A 499 -7.07 -23.11 -4.65
N THR A 500 -6.81 -23.00 -3.35
CA THR A 500 -6.31 -24.11 -2.53
C THR A 500 -7.29 -25.30 -2.52
N LEU A 501 -8.60 -25.04 -2.45
CA LEU A 501 -9.65 -26.06 -2.49
C LEU A 501 -9.79 -26.67 -3.90
N GLN A 502 -9.79 -25.83 -4.93
CA GLN A 502 -9.90 -26.25 -6.33
C GLN A 502 -8.71 -27.11 -6.80
N GLU A 503 -7.50 -26.80 -6.36
CA GLU A 503 -6.30 -27.60 -6.69
C GLU A 503 -6.38 -29.04 -6.12
N GLN A 504 -7.16 -29.24 -5.06
CA GLN A 504 -7.43 -30.58 -4.50
C GLN A 504 -8.63 -31.26 -5.16
N GLY A 505 -9.25 -30.65 -6.16
CA GLY A 505 -10.46 -31.15 -6.83
C GLY A 505 -11.72 -31.06 -5.96
N LEU A 506 -11.68 -30.30 -4.87
CA LEU A 506 -12.79 -30.12 -3.96
C LEU A 506 -13.57 -28.85 -4.37
N ASN A 507 -14.86 -29.01 -4.61
CA ASN A 507 -15.71 -27.90 -5.01
C ASN A 507 -16.54 -27.41 -3.81
N VAL A 508 -16.07 -26.34 -3.18
CA VAL A 508 -16.82 -25.62 -2.15
C VAL A 508 -17.36 -24.33 -2.77
N ASP A 509 -18.63 -24.02 -2.51
CA ASP A 509 -19.25 -22.79 -2.99
C ASP A 509 -18.53 -21.56 -2.44
N ILE A 510 -18.26 -20.60 -3.32
CA ILE A 510 -17.49 -19.39 -2.98
C ILE A 510 -18.17 -18.55 -1.89
N ARG A 511 -19.50 -18.63 -1.73
CA ARG A 511 -20.25 -17.86 -0.72
C ARG A 511 -19.82 -18.20 0.70
N HIS A 512 -19.49 -19.47 0.97
CA HIS A 512 -18.98 -19.86 2.29
C HIS A 512 -17.61 -19.25 2.56
N ILE A 513 -16.73 -19.22 1.55
CA ILE A 513 -15.40 -18.62 1.65
C ILE A 513 -15.50 -17.11 1.82
N MET A 514 -16.42 -16.46 1.09
CA MET A 514 -16.73 -15.03 1.25
C MET A 514 -17.17 -14.71 2.67
N LEU A 515 -18.11 -15.49 3.23
CA LEU A 515 -18.58 -15.29 4.60
C LEU A 515 -17.44 -15.36 5.62
N VAL A 516 -16.52 -16.31 5.43
CA VAL A 516 -15.32 -16.43 6.28
C VAL A 516 -14.39 -15.24 6.11
N ALA A 517 -14.07 -14.84 4.88
CA ALA A 517 -13.20 -13.71 4.60
C ALA A 517 -13.77 -12.39 5.15
N ASP A 518 -15.09 -12.18 5.02
CA ASP A 518 -15.80 -11.03 5.56
C ASP A 518 -15.72 -11.02 7.08
N THR A 519 -15.97 -12.18 7.72
CA THR A 519 -15.85 -12.32 9.18
C THR A 519 -14.43 -12.04 9.68
N MET A 520 -13.41 -12.47 8.93
CA MET A 520 -12.00 -12.23 9.26
C MET A 520 -11.56 -10.77 9.09
N THR A 521 -12.29 -9.97 8.30
CA THR A 521 -11.91 -8.59 7.93
C THR A 521 -12.88 -7.51 8.44
N ALA A 522 -13.97 -7.90 9.09
CA ALA A 522 -15.07 -7.03 9.52
C ALA A 522 -14.62 -5.80 10.34
N ASP A 523 -13.61 -5.95 11.21
CA ASP A 523 -13.16 -4.87 12.10
C ASP A 523 -12.08 -3.95 11.48
N GLY A 524 -11.88 -4.02 10.17
CA GLY A 524 -10.86 -3.22 9.47
C GLY A 524 -9.43 -3.72 9.65
N THR A 525 -9.25 -4.92 10.19
CA THR A 525 -7.97 -5.62 10.32
C THR A 525 -8.16 -7.09 10.00
N VAL A 526 -7.18 -7.76 9.39
CA VAL A 526 -7.24 -9.22 9.20
C VAL A 526 -7.00 -9.93 10.54
N ARG A 527 -8.00 -10.64 11.05
CA ARG A 527 -7.95 -11.38 12.31
C ARG A 527 -8.01 -12.90 12.09
N PRO A 528 -7.32 -13.70 12.92
CA PRO A 528 -7.48 -15.14 12.91
C PRO A 528 -8.86 -15.54 13.40
N ILE A 529 -9.42 -16.64 12.88
CA ILE A 529 -10.73 -17.15 13.31
C ILE A 529 -10.68 -17.71 14.75
N GLY A 530 -9.54 -18.26 15.15
CA GLY A 530 -9.36 -18.93 16.44
C GLY A 530 -9.35 -17.99 17.66
N ARG A 531 -8.85 -18.53 18.78
CA ARG A 531 -8.88 -17.91 20.11
C ARG A 531 -8.22 -16.52 20.23
N GLN A 532 -7.32 -16.16 19.32
CA GLN A 532 -6.58 -14.90 19.36
C GLN A 532 -7.24 -13.80 18.51
N GLY A 533 -8.38 -14.09 17.86
CA GLY A 533 -9.13 -13.14 17.05
C GLY A 533 -10.62 -13.34 17.25
N VAL A 534 -11.33 -13.69 16.17
CA VAL A 534 -12.80 -13.67 16.09
C VAL A 534 -13.47 -14.40 17.26
N SER A 535 -13.00 -15.60 17.61
CA SER A 535 -13.62 -16.39 18.69
C SER A 535 -13.28 -15.88 20.09
N GLY A 536 -12.10 -15.29 20.28
CA GLY A 536 -11.66 -14.75 21.58
C GLY A 536 -12.23 -13.37 21.91
N GLU A 537 -12.69 -12.64 20.91
CA GLU A 537 -13.25 -11.29 21.01
C GLU A 537 -14.78 -11.27 21.00
N LYS A 538 -15.44 -12.44 20.98
CA LYS A 538 -16.90 -12.54 21.16
C LYS A 538 -17.34 -11.78 22.42
N SER A 539 -18.49 -11.12 22.33
CA SER A 539 -19.04 -10.32 23.43
C SER A 539 -19.37 -11.18 24.65
N SER A 540 -20.01 -12.35 24.46
CA SER A 540 -20.39 -13.26 25.54
C SER A 540 -19.16 -13.83 26.25
N VAL A 541 -19.16 -13.75 27.58
CA VAL A 541 -18.14 -14.36 28.44
C VAL A 541 -18.29 -15.87 28.43
N ILE A 542 -19.54 -16.35 28.50
CA ILE A 542 -19.87 -17.78 28.51
C ILE A 542 -19.42 -18.42 27.19
N ALA A 543 -19.70 -17.78 26.06
CA ALA A 543 -19.26 -18.27 24.75
C ALA A 543 -17.73 -18.37 24.64
N ARG A 544 -16.99 -17.36 25.14
CA ARG A 544 -15.52 -17.39 25.16
C ARG A 544 -15.00 -18.49 26.08
N ALA A 545 -15.56 -18.61 27.27
CA ALA A 545 -15.14 -19.59 28.28
C ALA A 545 -15.44 -21.04 27.86
N ALA A 546 -16.54 -21.27 27.13
CA ALA A 546 -16.90 -22.58 26.58
C ALA A 546 -16.02 -23.00 25.39
N PHE A 547 -15.47 -22.04 24.64
CA PHE A 547 -14.60 -22.33 23.50
C PHE A 547 -13.18 -22.72 23.94
N GLU A 548 -12.49 -21.88 24.73
CA GLU A 548 -11.13 -22.18 25.22
C GLU A 548 -10.73 -21.29 26.41
N ILE A 549 -9.74 -21.72 27.21
CA ILE A 549 -9.15 -20.94 28.33
C ILE A 549 -10.21 -20.47 29.37
N THR A 550 -11.12 -21.36 29.74
CA THR A 550 -12.30 -21.13 30.58
C THR A 550 -12.02 -20.30 31.83
N VAL A 551 -11.06 -20.73 32.66
CA VAL A 551 -10.78 -20.12 33.97
C VAL A 551 -10.34 -18.66 33.83
N ASN A 552 -9.49 -18.35 32.85
CA ASN A 552 -8.99 -16.99 32.67
C ASN A 552 -10.07 -16.04 32.18
N HIS A 553 -10.99 -16.49 31.31
CA HIS A 553 -12.11 -15.67 30.85
C HIS A 553 -13.06 -15.34 31.99
N LEU A 554 -13.45 -16.35 32.79
CA LEU A 554 -14.35 -16.14 33.93
C LEU A 554 -13.74 -15.25 35.01
N LEU A 555 -12.47 -15.45 35.38
CA LEU A 555 -11.80 -14.62 36.38
C LEU A 555 -11.65 -13.16 35.93
N LYS A 556 -11.31 -12.93 34.65
CA LYS A 556 -11.20 -11.57 34.09
C LYS A 556 -12.55 -10.88 34.05
N ALA A 557 -13.59 -11.60 33.63
CA ALA A 557 -14.96 -11.11 33.59
C ALA A 557 -15.46 -10.76 35.00
N ALA A 558 -15.28 -11.65 35.97
CA ALA A 558 -15.65 -11.42 37.37
C ALA A 558 -14.92 -10.19 37.95
N LYS A 559 -13.62 -10.05 37.67
CA LYS A 559 -12.82 -8.89 38.12
C LYS A 559 -13.31 -7.57 37.52
N ARG A 560 -13.84 -7.59 36.28
CA ARG A 560 -14.33 -6.40 35.58
C ARG A 560 -15.82 -6.14 35.79
N GLY A 561 -16.56 -7.10 36.33
CA GLY A 561 -18.02 -7.06 36.36
C GLY A 561 -18.64 -7.12 34.96
N GLU A 562 -18.05 -7.91 34.05
CA GLU A 562 -18.64 -8.13 32.71
C GLU A 562 -19.98 -8.87 32.86
N VAL A 563 -21.02 -8.38 32.16
CA VAL A 563 -22.37 -8.97 32.13
C VAL A 563 -22.57 -9.67 30.79
N ASP A 564 -23.18 -10.86 30.82
CA ASP A 564 -23.49 -11.62 29.61
C ASP A 564 -24.95 -11.39 29.19
N GLU A 565 -25.16 -10.97 27.94
CA GLU A 565 -26.49 -10.64 27.39
C GLU A 565 -27.21 -11.83 26.76
N LEU A 566 -26.57 -13.01 26.72
CA LEU A 566 -27.13 -14.25 26.17
C LEU A 566 -27.67 -14.13 24.73
N LYS A 567 -26.96 -13.40 23.85
CA LYS A 567 -27.45 -13.12 22.48
C LYS A 567 -27.09 -14.20 21.46
N GLY A 568 -25.98 -14.89 21.65
CA GLY A 568 -25.44 -15.89 20.74
C GLY A 568 -26.02 -17.29 20.94
N VAL A 569 -25.48 -18.24 20.19
CA VAL A 569 -26.00 -19.62 20.16
C VAL A 569 -25.48 -20.44 21.34
N ALA A 570 -24.19 -20.33 21.67
CA ALA A 570 -23.54 -21.19 22.66
C ALA A 570 -24.04 -20.92 24.08
N GLU A 571 -24.11 -19.65 24.45
CA GLU A 571 -24.67 -19.20 25.73
C GLU A 571 -26.12 -19.66 25.97
N ASN A 572 -27.00 -19.56 24.96
CA ASN A 572 -28.40 -19.96 25.08
C ASN A 572 -28.53 -21.47 25.26
N ILE A 573 -27.74 -22.26 24.53
CA ILE A 573 -27.71 -23.73 24.70
C ILE A 573 -27.25 -24.10 26.11
N ILE A 574 -26.19 -23.45 26.63
CA ILE A 574 -25.63 -23.74 27.96
C ILE A 574 -26.65 -23.43 29.07
N VAL A 575 -27.39 -22.32 28.94
CA VAL A 575 -28.40 -21.90 29.92
C VAL A 575 -29.73 -22.64 29.74
N GLY A 576 -29.94 -23.33 28.60
CA GLY A 576 -31.16 -24.06 28.29
C GLY A 576 -32.27 -23.21 27.66
N GLN A 577 -31.93 -22.07 27.05
CA GLN A 577 -32.85 -21.22 26.30
C GLN A 577 -32.87 -21.60 24.81
N PRO A 578 -34.02 -21.41 24.11
CA PRO A 578 -34.07 -21.60 22.67
C PRO A 578 -33.16 -20.59 21.96
N ILE A 579 -32.45 -21.06 20.93
CA ILE A 579 -31.56 -20.22 20.12
C ILE A 579 -32.35 -19.32 19.18
N LYS A 580 -31.83 -18.12 18.90
CA LYS A 580 -32.44 -17.16 17.95
C LYS A 580 -32.02 -17.41 16.50
N LEU A 581 -31.99 -18.68 16.08
CA LEU A 581 -31.69 -19.10 14.71
C LEU A 581 -32.74 -20.12 14.25
N GLY A 582 -33.00 -20.15 12.94
CA GLY A 582 -34.03 -21.01 12.37
C GLY A 582 -35.40 -20.76 13.01
N THR A 583 -36.08 -21.83 13.41
CA THR A 583 -37.45 -21.78 13.98
C THR A 583 -37.56 -20.97 15.28
N GLY A 584 -36.47 -20.83 16.04
CA GLY A 584 -36.47 -20.03 17.28
C GLY A 584 -36.53 -18.51 17.05
N SER A 585 -36.44 -18.05 15.80
CA SER A 585 -36.58 -16.63 15.44
C SER A 585 -37.99 -16.26 14.98
N VAL A 586 -38.87 -17.25 14.79
CA VAL A 586 -40.24 -17.02 14.31
C VAL A 586 -41.15 -16.72 15.48
N GLU A 587 -41.78 -15.56 15.47
CA GLU A 587 -42.81 -15.18 16.43
C GLU A 587 -44.19 -15.41 15.82
N LEU A 588 -45.02 -16.21 16.50
CA LEU A 588 -46.39 -16.49 16.09
C LEU A 588 -47.36 -15.56 16.82
N SER A 589 -48.20 -14.86 16.07
CA SER A 589 -49.33 -14.11 16.60
C SER A 589 -50.61 -14.71 16.04
N VAL A 590 -51.56 -15.01 16.92
CA VAL A 590 -52.85 -15.58 16.54
C VAL A 590 -53.96 -14.71 17.11
N ASP A 591 -54.89 -14.34 16.24
CA ASP A 591 -56.11 -13.62 16.62
C ASP A 591 -57.12 -14.59 17.25
N VAL A 592 -57.13 -14.62 18.58
CA VAL A 592 -57.99 -15.50 19.38
C VAL A 592 -59.48 -15.24 19.13
N SER A 593 -59.87 -14.06 18.65
CA SER A 593 -61.27 -13.74 18.36
C SER A 593 -61.83 -14.53 17.16
N LYS A 594 -60.95 -14.96 16.25
CA LYS A 594 -61.31 -15.73 15.05
C LYS A 594 -61.27 -17.24 15.27
N MET A 595 -60.71 -17.70 16.39
CA MET A 595 -60.77 -19.09 16.82
C MET A 595 -62.16 -19.39 17.41
N LYS A 596 -63.18 -19.48 16.56
CA LYS A 596 -64.46 -20.07 16.96
C LYS A 596 -64.20 -21.51 17.43
N LYS A 597 -64.73 -21.86 18.60
CA LYS A 597 -64.72 -23.23 19.13
C LYS A 597 -65.35 -24.17 18.10
N GLY A 598 -64.54 -25.07 17.55
CA GLY A 598 -64.87 -26.34 16.87
C GLY A 598 -66.18 -26.42 16.08
N GLU A 599 -66.06 -26.53 14.77
CA GLU A 599 -66.87 -27.49 14.00
C GLU A 599 -66.09 -28.80 13.84
#